data_AF-A0AA47KVU6-F1
#
_entry.id   AF-A0AA47KVU6-F1
#
_cell.length_a   1.000
_cell.length_b   1.000
_cell.length_c   1.000
_cell.angle_alpha   90.00
_cell.angle_beta   90.00
_cell.angle_gamma   90.00
#
_symmetry.space_group_name_H-M   'P 1'
#
loop_
_entity.id
_entity.type
_entity.pdbx_description
1 polymer ?
#
loop_
_entity_poly.entity_id
_entity_poly.type
_entity_poly.pdbx_seq_one_letter_code
_entity_poly.pdbx_strand_id
1 'polypeptide(L)'
;MLNLQAIRKDFTTEKFINLVQKRNWIYMDQDILNLCFKNKVFYLPESWNVITLMEKNSVRGQIIQERLPYQISDSYNKSRKTPNIVHYAGSYKPWYYKESDMAEIFWQYAQNTSYYTELLLEASSPSKEFKLIFTSDANGRENAGLPFLKLIPEKNTFATTYFVLDVLVLDANLDQTKVGTVLISVNKDVLQSRWLQDDRGIWSNFQFRKLRLDVEVWAKHNGQWNGYVIVPKAYDYETRSFSLGKIETIKENFTSELQDMPY
;
A
#
# COMPACT_ATOMS: atom_id res chain seq x y z
N MET A 1 -6.83 -4.45 21.91
CA MET A 1 -7.97 -4.64 22.85
C MET A 1 -8.77 -3.35 22.92
N LEU A 2 -10.09 -3.40 22.73
CA LEU A 2 -10.95 -2.20 22.74
C LEU A 2 -12.13 -2.40 23.69
N ASN A 3 -12.35 -1.46 24.61
CA ASN A 3 -13.58 -1.43 25.41
C ASN A 3 -14.70 -0.77 24.60
N LEU A 4 -15.38 -1.57 23.78
CA LEU A 4 -16.38 -1.07 22.84
C LEU A 4 -17.60 -0.44 23.53
N GLN A 5 -17.96 -0.89 24.74
CA GLN A 5 -19.05 -0.29 25.51
C GLN A 5 -18.70 1.13 25.94
N ALA A 6 -17.50 1.35 26.46
CA ALA A 6 -17.03 2.68 26.84
C ALA A 6 -16.86 3.60 25.62
N ILE A 7 -16.28 3.09 24.52
CA ILE A 7 -16.06 3.87 23.30
C ILE A 7 -17.41 4.37 22.74
N ARG A 8 -18.41 3.50 22.64
CA ARG A 8 -19.75 3.85 22.11
C ARG A 8 -20.52 4.85 22.98
N LYS A 9 -20.13 5.04 24.24
CA LYS A 9 -20.72 6.07 25.12
C LYS A 9 -20.22 7.47 24.76
N ASP A 10 -18.96 7.59 24.35
CA ASP A 10 -18.26 8.88 24.18
C ASP A 10 -18.10 9.30 22.71
N PHE A 11 -18.15 8.33 21.78
CA PHE A 11 -17.85 8.54 20.37
C PHE A 11 -18.81 7.79 19.44
N THR A 12 -19.25 8.50 18.39
CA THR A 12 -19.91 7.93 17.21
C THR A 12 -18.91 7.87 16.04
N THR A 13 -19.21 7.04 15.03
CA THR A 13 -18.40 6.97 13.80
C THR A 13 -18.28 8.34 13.12
N GLU A 14 -19.39 9.07 13.02
CA GLU A 14 -19.42 10.41 12.41
C GLU A 14 -18.49 11.39 13.13
N LYS A 15 -18.42 11.32 14.47
CA LYS A 15 -17.50 12.16 15.26
C LYS A 15 -16.04 11.86 14.95
N PHE A 16 -15.68 10.60 14.69
CA PHE A 16 -14.33 10.25 14.24
C PHE A 16 -14.04 10.78 12.84
N ILE A 17 -14.96 10.60 11.89
CA ILE A 17 -14.80 11.11 10.51
C ILE A 17 -14.62 12.63 10.52
N ASN A 18 -15.47 13.35 11.25
CA ASN A 18 -15.37 14.80 11.39
C ASN A 18 -14.06 15.24 12.06
N LEU A 19 -13.45 14.43 12.92
CA LEU A 19 -12.13 14.72 13.50
C LEU A 19 -11.00 14.50 12.51
N VAL A 20 -11.05 13.41 11.73
CA VAL A 20 -10.06 13.11 10.68
C VAL A 20 -9.99 14.26 9.68
N GLN A 21 -11.13 14.83 9.28
CA GLN A 21 -11.20 15.90 8.28
C GLN A 21 -10.70 17.27 8.77
N LYS A 22 -10.54 17.51 10.08
CA LYS A 22 -10.21 18.84 10.62
C LYS A 22 -8.79 19.31 10.33
N ARG A 23 -7.86 18.40 10.06
CA ARG A 23 -6.46 18.73 9.80
C ARG A 23 -5.72 17.57 9.13
N ASN A 24 -4.51 17.86 8.69
CA ASN A 24 -3.56 16.84 8.26
C ASN A 24 -2.92 16.18 9.49
N TRP A 25 -3.19 14.90 9.69
CA TRP A 25 -2.64 14.07 10.76
C TRP A 25 -1.36 13.37 10.29
N ILE A 26 -0.33 13.32 11.13
CA ILE A 26 0.97 12.75 10.74
C ILE A 26 0.88 11.22 10.73
N TYR A 27 0.24 10.65 11.77
CA TYR A 27 0.04 9.22 11.93
C TYR A 27 -1.44 8.82 11.76
N MET A 28 -2.19 9.60 11.00
CA MET A 28 -3.58 9.31 10.61
C MET A 28 -4.47 8.89 11.80
N ASP A 29 -5.01 7.68 11.75
CA ASP A 29 -5.88 7.08 12.77
C ASP A 29 -5.19 6.96 14.13
N GLN A 30 -3.88 6.66 14.18
CA GLN A 30 -3.15 6.56 15.45
C GLN A 30 -3.17 7.89 16.23
N ASP A 31 -3.03 9.03 15.55
CA ASP A 31 -3.11 10.34 16.21
C ASP A 31 -4.53 10.63 16.74
N ILE A 32 -5.55 10.25 15.97
CA ILE A 32 -6.95 10.40 16.35
C ILE A 32 -7.26 9.59 17.60
N LEU A 33 -6.83 8.33 17.64
CA LEU A 33 -7.04 7.46 18.80
C LEU A 33 -6.32 8.01 20.04
N ASN A 34 -5.08 8.49 19.88
CA ASN A 34 -4.33 9.12 20.97
C ASN A 34 -5.00 10.39 21.49
N LEU A 35 -5.60 11.20 20.61
CA LEU A 35 -6.33 12.39 21.00
C LEU A 35 -7.64 12.04 21.73
N CYS A 36 -8.44 11.14 21.14
CA CYS A 36 -9.76 10.77 21.66
C CYS A 36 -9.68 10.02 23.00
N PHE A 37 -8.67 9.18 23.17
CA PHE A 37 -8.53 8.32 24.34
C PHE A 37 -7.45 8.78 25.32
N LYS A 38 -6.93 10.00 25.17
CA LYS A 38 -5.99 10.58 26.13
C LYS A 38 -6.49 10.43 27.56
N ASN A 39 -5.64 9.90 28.43
CA ASN A 39 -5.94 9.59 29.84
C ASN A 39 -7.03 8.51 30.07
N LYS A 40 -7.45 7.79 29.02
CA LYS A 40 -8.42 6.68 29.06
C LYS A 40 -7.82 5.39 28.48
N VAL A 41 -6.51 5.21 28.65
CA VAL A 41 -5.74 4.08 28.12
C VAL A 41 -5.25 3.21 29.26
N PHE A 42 -5.45 1.90 29.14
CA PHE A 42 -4.73 0.91 29.94
C PHE A 42 -3.49 0.47 29.16
N TYR A 43 -2.30 0.75 29.70
CA TYR A 43 -1.04 0.42 29.05
C TYR A 43 -0.66 -1.04 29.30
N LEU A 44 -0.51 -1.80 28.22
CA LEU A 44 -0.04 -3.19 28.28
C LEU A 44 1.49 -3.24 28.39
N PRO A 45 2.04 -4.34 28.94
CA PRO A 45 3.47 -4.60 28.85
C PRO A 45 3.96 -4.59 27.39
N GLU A 46 5.16 -4.07 27.15
CA GLU A 46 5.74 -3.91 25.81
C GLU A 46 5.89 -5.23 25.05
N SER A 47 5.95 -6.38 25.74
CA SER A 47 5.97 -7.70 25.11
C SER A 47 4.72 -8.00 24.27
N TRP A 48 3.62 -7.28 24.48
CA TRP A 48 2.39 -7.37 23.67
C TRP A 48 2.41 -6.52 22.40
N ASN A 49 3.48 -5.74 22.16
CA ASN A 49 3.66 -4.96 20.93
C ASN A 49 5.15 -4.70 20.71
N VAL A 50 5.94 -5.77 20.51
CA VAL A 50 7.38 -5.65 20.24
C VAL A 50 7.57 -5.20 18.81
N ILE A 51 7.77 -3.89 18.62
CA ILE A 51 7.99 -3.30 17.30
C ILE A 51 9.40 -3.68 16.82
N THR A 52 9.51 -4.19 15.60
CA THR A 52 10.81 -4.42 14.95
C THR A 52 11.48 -3.08 14.61
N LEU A 53 12.67 -2.86 15.16
CA LEU A 53 13.41 -1.59 15.04
C LEU A 53 14.92 -1.79 14.83
N MET A 54 15.40 -3.04 14.86
CA MET A 54 16.82 -3.38 14.83
C MET A 54 17.24 -3.97 13.48
N GLU A 55 16.70 -3.45 12.37
CA GLU A 55 17.10 -3.93 11.05
C GLU A 55 18.58 -3.58 10.79
N LYS A 56 19.31 -4.52 10.17
CA LYS A 56 20.72 -4.29 9.79
C LYS A 56 20.83 -3.06 8.89
N ASN A 57 21.76 -2.16 9.20
CA ASN A 57 22.01 -0.90 8.48
C ASN A 57 20.83 0.11 8.48
N SER A 58 19.90 -0.01 9.43
CA SER A 58 18.81 0.95 9.61
C SER A 58 19.30 2.22 10.32
N VAL A 59 19.32 3.36 9.62
CA VAL A 59 19.59 4.68 10.23
C VAL A 59 18.58 4.96 11.35
N ARG A 60 17.32 4.57 11.14
CA ARG A 60 16.28 4.67 12.17
C ARG A 60 16.63 3.81 13.39
N GLY A 61 17.05 2.56 13.17
CA GLY A 61 17.46 1.67 14.25
C GLY A 61 18.64 2.21 15.05
N GLN A 62 19.66 2.77 14.37
CA GLN A 62 20.81 3.43 15.00
C GLN A 62 20.38 4.62 15.86
N ILE A 63 19.58 5.54 15.31
CA ILE A 63 19.10 6.71 16.05
C ILE A 63 18.29 6.30 17.27
N ILE A 64 17.43 5.29 17.14
CA ILE A 64 16.61 4.77 18.24
C ILE A 64 17.53 4.19 19.32
N GLN A 65 18.51 3.37 18.97
CA GLN A 65 19.42 2.78 19.96
C GLN A 65 20.28 3.83 20.68
N GLU A 66 20.78 4.82 19.95
CA GLU A 66 21.67 5.85 20.50
C GLU A 66 20.94 6.91 21.34
N ARG A 67 19.67 7.20 21.01
CA ARG A 67 18.93 8.32 21.59
C ARG A 67 17.78 7.93 22.51
N LEU A 68 17.40 6.64 22.58
CA LEU A 68 16.36 6.25 23.53
C LEU A 68 16.84 6.44 24.97
N PRO A 69 16.00 7.02 25.85
CA PRO A 69 16.25 6.98 27.28
C PRO A 69 16.49 5.55 27.76
N TYR A 70 17.47 5.37 28.64
CA TYR A 70 17.91 4.06 29.13
C TYR A 70 16.74 3.17 29.60
N GLN A 71 15.79 3.73 30.35
CA GLN A 71 14.65 2.98 30.86
C GLN A 71 13.76 2.41 29.75
N ILE A 72 13.52 3.18 28.69
CA ILE A 72 12.72 2.74 27.53
C ILE A 72 13.52 1.70 26.74
N SER A 73 14.83 1.91 26.56
CA SER A 73 15.71 0.96 25.88
C SER A 73 15.79 -0.38 26.62
N ASP A 74 15.95 -0.37 27.95
CA ASP A 74 15.99 -1.58 28.78
C ASP A 74 14.67 -2.34 28.74
N SER A 75 13.55 -1.65 28.89
CA SER A 75 12.20 -2.25 28.79
C SER A 75 11.98 -2.89 27.41
N TYR A 76 12.34 -2.17 26.34
CA TYR A 76 12.25 -2.66 24.97
C TYR A 76 13.13 -3.91 24.76
N ASN A 77 14.40 -3.86 25.18
CA ASN A 77 15.32 -4.98 25.06
C ASN A 77 14.89 -6.21 25.87
N LYS A 78 14.23 -6.01 27.03
CA LYS A 78 13.61 -7.10 27.80
C LYS A 78 12.43 -7.72 27.07
N SER A 79 11.54 -6.88 26.52
CA SER A 79 10.35 -7.36 25.79
C SER A 79 10.71 -8.22 24.57
N ARG A 80 11.83 -7.90 23.90
CA ARG A 80 12.35 -8.66 22.75
C ARG A 80 12.81 -10.09 23.08
N LYS A 81 13.22 -10.37 24.32
CA LYS A 81 13.69 -11.71 24.72
C LYS A 81 12.56 -12.72 24.83
N THR A 82 11.36 -12.26 25.15
CA THR A 82 10.16 -13.07 25.35
C THR A 82 8.94 -12.34 24.79
N PRO A 83 8.86 -12.14 23.46
CA PRO A 83 7.75 -11.43 22.85
C PRO A 83 6.46 -12.26 22.92
N ASN A 84 5.34 -11.63 23.27
CA ASN A 84 4.01 -12.22 23.09
C ASN A 84 3.46 -11.91 21.69
N ILE A 85 3.75 -10.69 21.18
CA ILE A 85 3.39 -10.26 19.83
C ILE A 85 4.57 -9.49 19.24
N VAL A 86 5.02 -9.92 18.06
CA VAL A 86 6.01 -9.20 17.24
C VAL A 86 5.27 -8.36 16.21
N HIS A 87 5.53 -7.06 16.19
CA HIS A 87 4.93 -6.11 15.26
C HIS A 87 5.96 -5.66 14.24
N TYR A 88 5.91 -6.26 13.06
CA TYR A 88 6.72 -5.86 11.90
C TYR A 88 6.23 -4.53 11.33
N ALA A 89 6.51 -3.41 12.00
CA ALA A 89 6.07 -2.07 11.59
C ALA A 89 6.96 -1.49 10.48
N GLY A 90 6.45 -0.51 9.74
CA GLY A 90 7.20 0.13 8.64
C GLY A 90 7.31 -0.75 7.39
N SER A 91 8.27 -0.45 6.52
CA SER A 91 8.40 -1.06 5.18
C SER A 91 9.32 -2.27 5.11
N TYR A 92 10.14 -2.52 6.13
CA TYR A 92 11.14 -3.60 6.11
C TYR A 92 10.53 -4.91 6.62
N LYS A 93 9.70 -5.54 5.77
CA LYS A 93 8.92 -6.72 6.15
C LYS A 93 9.70 -8.03 5.96
N PRO A 94 9.47 -9.05 6.82
CA PRO A 94 10.19 -10.34 6.73
C PRO A 94 9.87 -11.13 5.46
N TRP A 95 8.69 -10.92 4.87
CA TRP A 95 8.31 -11.51 3.58
C TRP A 95 8.94 -10.82 2.36
N TYR A 96 9.63 -9.68 2.54
CA TYR A 96 10.46 -9.05 1.51
C TYR A 96 11.95 -9.19 1.80
N TYR A 97 12.34 -9.15 3.08
CA TYR A 97 13.73 -9.16 3.51
C TYR A 97 13.94 -10.27 4.54
N LYS A 98 14.51 -11.39 4.11
CA LYS A 98 14.78 -12.54 5.00
C LYS A 98 15.70 -12.20 6.18
N GLU A 99 16.49 -11.14 6.03
CA GLU A 99 17.41 -10.60 7.04
C GLU A 99 16.77 -9.53 7.94
N SER A 100 15.44 -9.33 7.88
CA SER A 100 14.76 -8.37 8.74
C SER A 100 14.86 -8.75 10.21
N ASP A 101 14.72 -7.74 11.07
CA ASP A 101 14.68 -7.93 12.51
C ASP A 101 13.58 -8.93 12.89
N MET A 102 13.94 -9.93 13.72
CA MET A 102 13.08 -11.02 14.20
C MET A 102 12.42 -11.89 13.10
N ALA A 103 12.94 -11.88 11.86
CA ALA A 103 12.35 -12.62 10.73
C ALA A 103 12.17 -14.12 10.99
N GLU A 104 13.04 -14.72 11.80
CA GLU A 104 12.98 -16.13 12.17
C GLU A 104 11.63 -16.52 12.81
N ILE A 105 11.06 -15.62 13.61
CA ILE A 105 9.76 -15.84 14.25
C ILE A 105 8.65 -15.82 13.19
N PHE A 106 8.68 -14.86 12.26
CA PHE A 106 7.72 -14.83 11.15
C PHE A 106 7.74 -16.14 10.35
N TRP A 107 8.93 -16.57 9.93
CA TRP A 107 9.08 -17.76 9.09
C TRP A 107 8.73 -19.06 9.81
N GLN A 108 8.97 -19.14 11.12
CA GLN A 108 8.52 -20.26 11.95
C GLN A 108 7.00 -20.50 11.86
N TYR A 109 6.21 -19.43 11.78
CA TYR A 109 4.75 -19.53 11.62
C TYR A 109 4.33 -19.62 10.15
N ALA A 110 4.96 -18.85 9.26
CA ALA A 110 4.61 -18.79 7.85
C ALA A 110 4.66 -20.16 7.16
N GLN A 111 5.62 -21.02 7.53
CA GLN A 111 5.74 -22.39 7.01
C GLN A 111 4.52 -23.28 7.28
N ASN A 112 3.68 -22.93 8.25
CA ASN A 112 2.47 -23.67 8.60
C ASN A 112 1.21 -23.10 7.90
N THR A 113 1.38 -22.21 6.92
CA THR A 113 0.28 -21.58 6.18
C THR A 113 0.28 -22.03 4.72
N SER A 114 -0.88 -21.98 4.06
CA SER A 114 -1.01 -22.23 2.62
C SER A 114 -0.24 -21.22 1.76
N TYR A 115 0.19 -20.10 2.34
CA TYR A 115 0.92 -19.03 1.65
C TYR A 115 2.44 -19.21 1.68
N TYR A 116 2.98 -20.24 2.35
CA TYR A 116 4.42 -20.37 2.54
C TYR A 116 5.22 -20.31 1.23
N THR A 117 4.77 -21.05 0.21
CA THR A 117 5.43 -21.05 -1.11
C THR A 117 5.39 -19.67 -1.77
N GLU A 118 4.25 -18.98 -1.72
CA GLU A 118 4.11 -17.61 -2.26
C GLU A 118 5.04 -16.64 -1.52
N LEU A 119 5.07 -16.71 -0.19
CA LEU A 119 5.95 -15.89 0.64
C LEU A 119 7.42 -16.17 0.35
N LEU A 120 7.82 -17.42 0.13
CA LEU A 120 9.19 -17.75 -0.23
C LEU A 120 9.59 -17.21 -1.60
N LEU A 121 8.68 -17.28 -2.58
CA LEU A 121 8.89 -16.70 -3.91
C LEU A 121 9.06 -15.19 -3.80
N GLU A 122 8.16 -14.54 -3.05
CA GLU A 122 8.21 -13.12 -2.73
C GLU A 122 9.55 -12.78 -2.07
N ALA A 123 9.97 -13.46 -1.01
CA ALA A 123 11.22 -13.12 -0.32
C ALA A 123 12.49 -13.46 -1.12
N SER A 124 12.42 -14.33 -2.13
CA SER A 124 13.57 -14.72 -2.97
C SER A 124 13.72 -13.80 -4.18
N SER A 125 12.63 -13.20 -4.63
CA SER A 125 12.61 -12.14 -5.62
C SER A 125 11.57 -11.11 -5.15
N PRO A 126 11.92 -10.27 -4.15
CA PRO A 126 11.00 -9.29 -3.57
C PRO A 126 10.33 -8.55 -4.68
N SER A 127 9.05 -8.81 -4.81
CA SER A 127 8.29 -8.30 -5.92
C SER A 127 8.32 -6.79 -5.72
N LYS A 128 8.96 -6.09 -6.68
CA LYS A 128 8.93 -4.64 -6.77
C LYS A 128 7.56 -4.24 -7.33
N GLU A 129 6.50 -4.80 -6.77
CA GLU A 129 5.17 -4.78 -7.34
C GLU A 129 4.29 -3.86 -6.51
N PHE A 130 3.65 -2.92 -7.19
CA PHE A 130 2.57 -2.14 -6.60
C PHE A 130 1.24 -2.68 -7.11
N LYS A 131 0.39 -3.14 -6.19
CA LYS A 131 -1.01 -3.45 -6.48
C LYS A 131 -1.84 -2.18 -6.30
N LEU A 132 -2.31 -1.61 -7.40
CA LEU A 132 -3.33 -0.55 -7.42
C LEU A 132 -4.70 -1.19 -7.23
N ILE A 133 -5.18 -1.25 -5.98
CA ILE A 133 -6.54 -1.69 -5.68
C ILE A 133 -7.48 -0.52 -5.91
N PHE A 134 -8.35 -0.63 -6.92
CA PHE A 134 -9.42 0.33 -7.17
C PHE A 134 -10.57 -0.03 -6.24
N THR A 135 -10.76 0.76 -5.18
CA THR A 135 -11.91 0.61 -4.29
C THR A 135 -12.91 1.69 -4.62
N SER A 136 -14.10 1.32 -5.11
CA SER A 136 -15.30 2.10 -4.80
C SER A 136 -15.81 1.64 -3.43
N ASP A 137 -16.45 2.52 -2.66
CA ASP A 137 -17.14 2.15 -1.42
C ASP A 137 -17.97 0.88 -1.64
N ALA A 138 -17.54 -0.23 -1.06
CA ALA A 138 -18.12 -1.56 -1.27
C ALA A 138 -19.40 -1.72 -0.44
N ASN A 139 -20.41 -0.89 -0.71
CA ASN A 139 -21.75 -1.14 -0.20
C ASN A 139 -22.51 -2.03 -1.19
N GLY A 140 -22.57 -3.32 -0.85
CA GLY A 140 -23.75 -4.13 -1.16
C GLY A 140 -23.70 -5.08 -2.35
N ARG A 141 -22.56 -5.69 -2.75
CA ARG A 141 -22.57 -6.81 -3.71
C ARG A 141 -21.45 -7.83 -3.47
N GLU A 142 -21.85 -9.07 -3.18
CA GLU A 142 -20.96 -10.21 -2.89
C GLU A 142 -20.44 -10.92 -4.16
N ASN A 143 -20.78 -10.48 -5.38
CA ASN A 143 -20.53 -11.26 -6.60
C ASN A 143 -20.00 -10.47 -7.82
N ALA A 144 -19.56 -9.22 -7.66
CA ALA A 144 -18.99 -8.44 -8.76
C ALA A 144 -17.47 -8.38 -8.61
N GLY A 145 -16.74 -9.00 -9.52
CA GLY A 145 -15.29 -9.03 -9.39
C GLY A 145 -14.67 -7.64 -9.47
N LEU A 146 -13.75 -7.32 -8.56
CA LEU A 146 -13.12 -5.99 -8.48
C LEU A 146 -11.92 -5.94 -9.45
N PRO A 147 -11.95 -5.08 -10.48
CA PRO A 147 -10.80 -4.91 -11.36
C PRO A 147 -9.71 -4.13 -10.63
N PHE A 148 -8.48 -4.60 -10.71
CA PHE A 148 -7.33 -3.89 -10.18
C PHE A 148 -6.08 -4.02 -11.06
N LEU A 149 -5.18 -3.04 -10.96
CA LEU A 149 -3.98 -2.98 -11.80
C LEU A 149 -2.77 -3.34 -10.97
N LYS A 150 -1.94 -4.24 -11.47
CA LYS A 150 -0.64 -4.55 -10.91
C LYS A 150 0.42 -3.89 -11.77
N LEU A 151 1.15 -2.94 -11.19
CA LEU A 151 2.28 -2.31 -11.84
C LEU A 151 3.50 -3.23 -11.77
N ILE A 152 4.00 -3.58 -12.94
CA ILE A 152 5.25 -4.33 -13.14
C ILE A 152 6.38 -3.30 -13.35
N PRO A 153 7.63 -3.61 -12.91
CA PRO A 153 8.75 -2.68 -13.02
C PRO A 153 8.86 -2.00 -14.38
N GLU A 154 9.04 -0.67 -14.35
CA GLU A 154 9.18 0.16 -15.53
C GLU A 154 10.52 -0.05 -16.22
N LYS A 155 10.53 0.03 -17.56
CA LYS A 155 11.76 0.09 -18.34
C LYS A 155 11.94 1.50 -18.88
N ASN A 156 13.08 2.10 -18.60
CA ASN A 156 13.47 3.39 -19.15
C ASN A 156 14.46 3.22 -20.31
N THR A 157 14.19 3.90 -21.42
CA THR A 157 15.09 3.98 -22.57
C THR A 157 15.13 5.41 -23.07
N PHE A 158 16.30 6.04 -23.24
CA PHE A 158 16.53 7.34 -23.91
C PHE A 158 15.26 8.21 -24.11
N ALA A 159 14.69 8.73 -23.01
CA ALA A 159 13.51 9.60 -22.94
C ALA A 159 12.09 8.99 -23.04
N THR A 160 11.93 7.66 -23.13
CA THR A 160 10.64 6.96 -23.04
C THR A 160 10.62 6.02 -21.83
N THR A 161 9.57 6.16 -21.01
CA THR A 161 9.23 5.29 -19.88
C THR A 161 8.16 4.31 -20.33
N TYR A 162 8.37 3.02 -20.04
CA TYR A 162 7.36 1.99 -20.28
C TYR A 162 6.79 1.49 -18.95
N PHE A 163 5.48 1.50 -18.80
CA PHE A 163 4.75 0.83 -17.72
C PHE A 163 4.10 -0.43 -18.26
N VAL A 164 4.24 -1.53 -17.54
CA VAL A 164 3.47 -2.75 -17.81
C VAL A 164 2.50 -2.93 -16.65
N LEU A 165 1.21 -2.97 -16.98
CA LEU A 165 0.12 -3.09 -16.01
C LEU A 165 -0.62 -4.40 -16.26
N ASP A 166 -0.58 -5.29 -15.28
CA ASP A 166 -1.44 -6.48 -15.27
C ASP A 166 -2.83 -6.09 -14.77
N VAL A 167 -3.86 -6.40 -15.56
CA VAL A 167 -5.25 -6.22 -15.15
C VAL A 167 -5.72 -7.51 -14.50
N LEU A 168 -6.13 -7.41 -13.25
CA LEU A 168 -6.58 -8.51 -12.41
C LEU A 168 -8.05 -8.29 -12.04
N VAL A 169 -8.80 -9.37 -11.92
CA VAL A 169 -10.15 -9.35 -11.35
C VAL A 169 -10.12 -10.20 -10.09
N LEU A 170 -10.56 -9.60 -8.99
CA LEU A 170 -10.77 -10.29 -7.72
C LEU A 170 -12.16 -10.91 -7.72
N ASP A 171 -12.33 -12.20 -7.49
CA ASP A 171 -13.67 -12.80 -7.40
C ASP A 171 -14.27 -12.72 -5.97
N ALA A 172 -15.45 -13.31 -5.79
CA ALA A 172 -16.16 -13.35 -4.50
C ALA A 172 -15.38 -14.05 -3.38
N ASN A 173 -14.43 -14.93 -3.73
CA ASN A 173 -13.58 -15.66 -2.79
C ASN A 173 -12.26 -14.94 -2.51
N LEU A 174 -12.08 -13.73 -3.05
CA LEU A 174 -10.82 -12.97 -3.04
C LEU A 174 -9.70 -13.62 -3.88
N ASP A 175 -10.06 -14.52 -4.80
CA ASP A 175 -9.09 -15.10 -5.73
C ASP A 175 -8.79 -14.11 -6.86
N GLN A 176 -7.51 -14.00 -7.21
CA GLN A 176 -7.01 -13.05 -8.22
C GLN A 176 -6.86 -13.75 -9.57
N THR A 177 -7.63 -13.33 -10.56
CA THR A 177 -7.50 -13.83 -11.94
C THR A 177 -6.94 -12.74 -12.84
N LYS A 178 -5.81 -13.00 -13.49
CA LYS A 178 -5.27 -12.10 -14.53
C LYS A 178 -6.19 -12.12 -15.74
N VAL A 179 -6.72 -10.97 -16.10
CA VAL A 179 -7.63 -10.81 -17.25
C VAL A 179 -7.00 -10.10 -18.43
N GLY A 180 -5.87 -9.43 -18.24
CA GLY A 180 -5.08 -8.92 -19.35
C GLY A 180 -3.81 -8.18 -18.93
N THR A 181 -3.14 -7.58 -19.91
CA THR A 181 -1.91 -6.79 -19.72
C THR A 181 -1.97 -5.55 -20.60
N VAL A 182 -1.75 -4.39 -20.01
CA VAL A 182 -1.64 -3.10 -20.70
C VAL A 182 -0.19 -2.64 -20.68
N LEU A 183 0.35 -2.36 -21.85
CA LEU A 183 1.62 -1.66 -22.01
C LEU A 183 1.33 -0.18 -22.22
N ILE A 184 1.94 0.67 -21.41
CA ILE A 184 1.94 2.12 -21.59
C ILE A 184 3.35 2.57 -21.92
N SER A 185 3.50 3.42 -22.92
CA SER A 185 4.74 4.17 -23.16
C SER A 185 4.46 5.67 -23.03
N VAL A 186 5.28 6.36 -22.25
CA VAL A 186 5.21 7.82 -22.12
C VAL A 186 6.58 8.42 -22.36
N ASN A 187 6.64 9.48 -23.15
CA ASN A 187 7.81 10.32 -23.29
C ASN A 187 7.41 11.80 -23.14
N LYS A 188 8.35 12.71 -23.42
CA LYS A 188 8.09 14.16 -23.31
C LYS A 188 6.89 14.62 -24.13
N ASP A 189 6.60 13.99 -25.26
CA ASP A 189 5.63 14.47 -26.24
C ASP A 189 4.37 13.59 -26.28
N VAL A 190 4.52 12.27 -26.19
CA VAL A 190 3.48 11.28 -26.50
C VAL A 190 3.23 10.34 -25.33
N LEU A 191 1.96 9.97 -25.15
CA LEU A 191 1.51 8.81 -24.38
C LEU A 191 0.86 7.81 -25.36
N GLN A 192 1.27 6.55 -25.30
CA GLN A 192 0.61 5.46 -26.01
C GLN A 192 0.26 4.36 -25.02
N SER A 193 -0.87 3.69 -25.25
CA SER A 193 -1.26 2.50 -24.50
C SER A 193 -1.69 1.41 -25.47
N ARG A 194 -1.38 0.15 -25.14
CA ARG A 194 -1.75 -1.01 -25.95
C ARG A 194 -2.05 -2.20 -25.04
N TRP A 195 -3.15 -2.90 -25.33
CA TRP A 195 -3.35 -4.23 -24.77
C TRP A 195 -2.44 -5.24 -25.46
N LEU A 196 -1.94 -6.17 -24.67
CA LEU A 196 -1.12 -7.27 -25.17
C LEU A 196 -1.94 -8.55 -25.37
N GLN A 197 -3.22 -8.57 -24.97
CA GLN A 197 -4.16 -9.69 -25.12
C GLN A 197 -5.57 -9.18 -25.51
N ASP A 198 -6.48 -10.09 -25.86
CA ASP A 198 -7.92 -9.82 -25.96
C ASP A 198 -8.45 -9.27 -24.62
N ASP A 199 -9.06 -8.09 -24.66
CA ASP A 199 -9.49 -7.32 -23.49
C ASP A 199 -10.86 -7.77 -22.96
N ARG A 200 -11.57 -8.65 -23.68
CA ARG A 200 -12.94 -9.12 -23.36
C ARG A 200 -13.92 -7.97 -23.06
N GLY A 201 -13.72 -6.81 -23.70
CA GLY A 201 -14.53 -5.60 -23.51
C GLY A 201 -14.23 -4.78 -22.25
N ILE A 202 -13.23 -5.19 -21.45
CA ILE A 202 -12.84 -4.50 -20.22
C ILE A 202 -12.07 -3.21 -20.54
N TRP A 203 -11.46 -3.06 -21.73
CA TRP A 203 -10.68 -1.86 -22.06
C TRP A 203 -11.48 -0.56 -21.96
N SER A 204 -12.76 -0.63 -22.31
CA SER A 204 -13.68 0.50 -22.21
C SER A 204 -13.79 1.08 -20.78
N ASN A 205 -13.39 0.30 -19.78
CA ASN A 205 -13.34 0.71 -18.38
C ASN A 205 -12.01 1.32 -17.97
N PHE A 206 -11.04 1.54 -18.87
CA PHE A 206 -9.79 2.18 -18.52
C PHE A 206 -9.53 3.40 -19.41
N GLN A 207 -8.97 4.45 -18.82
CA GLN A 207 -8.45 5.61 -19.53
C GLN A 207 -7.08 6.01 -19.00
N PHE A 208 -6.24 6.51 -19.89
CA PHE A 208 -4.87 6.92 -19.58
C PHE A 208 -4.66 8.33 -20.08
N ARG A 209 -4.21 9.23 -19.21
CA ARG A 209 -3.94 10.62 -19.56
C ARG A 209 -2.52 11.00 -19.17
N LYS A 210 -1.87 11.76 -20.03
CA LYS A 210 -0.52 12.26 -19.79
C LYS A 210 -0.59 13.51 -18.93
N LEU A 211 0.12 13.51 -17.80
CA LEU A 211 0.34 14.68 -16.96
C LEU A 211 1.83 15.01 -16.97
N ARG A 212 2.26 15.79 -17.97
CA ARG A 212 3.68 16.08 -18.24
C ARG A 212 4.49 14.81 -18.51
N LEU A 213 5.15 14.23 -17.51
CA LEU A 213 5.90 12.96 -17.60
C LEU A 213 5.22 11.84 -16.79
N ASP A 214 4.20 12.18 -16.01
CA ASP A 214 3.41 11.25 -15.23
C ASP A 214 2.25 10.70 -16.07
N VAL A 215 1.74 9.55 -15.66
CA VAL A 215 0.58 8.92 -16.30
C VAL A 215 -0.53 8.81 -15.27
N GLU A 216 -1.62 9.49 -15.56
CA GLU A 216 -2.86 9.31 -14.84
C GLU A 216 -3.60 8.09 -15.41
N VAL A 217 -4.02 7.21 -14.50
CA VAL A 217 -4.71 5.96 -14.81
C VAL A 217 -6.08 5.99 -14.17
N TRP A 218 -7.10 5.93 -15.00
CA TRP A 218 -8.49 5.88 -14.59
C TRP A 218 -9.06 4.50 -14.85
N ALA A 219 -9.82 3.99 -13.88
CA ALA A 219 -10.63 2.79 -14.07
C ALA A 219 -12.08 3.03 -13.68
N LYS A 220 -12.99 2.50 -14.49
CA LYS A 220 -14.44 2.57 -14.31
C LYS A 220 -14.92 1.31 -13.62
N HIS A 221 -15.64 1.46 -12.52
CA HIS A 221 -16.36 0.37 -11.85
C HIS A 221 -17.78 0.82 -11.53
N ASN A 222 -18.78 0.00 -11.87
CA ASN A 222 -20.20 0.31 -11.69
C ASN A 222 -20.63 1.71 -12.20
N GLY A 223 -20.03 2.17 -13.29
CA GLY A 223 -20.32 3.50 -13.85
C GLY A 223 -19.44 4.63 -13.31
N GLN A 224 -18.72 4.43 -12.20
CA GLN A 224 -17.90 5.46 -11.56
C GLN A 224 -16.42 5.33 -11.93
N TRP A 225 -15.79 6.46 -12.27
CA TRP A 225 -14.37 6.54 -12.57
C TRP A 225 -13.53 6.79 -11.31
N ASN A 226 -12.40 6.09 -11.20
CA ASN A 226 -11.43 6.21 -10.11
C ASN A 226 -10.03 6.41 -10.69
N GLY A 227 -9.30 7.43 -10.24
CA GLY A 227 -8.02 7.85 -10.82
C GLY A 227 -6.82 7.70 -9.89
N TYR A 228 -5.67 7.37 -10.46
CA TYR A 228 -4.37 7.28 -9.79
C TYR A 228 -3.29 7.92 -10.67
N VAL A 229 -2.21 8.45 -10.07
CA VAL A 229 -1.07 8.96 -10.82
C VAL A 229 0.13 8.04 -10.65
N ILE A 230 0.68 7.58 -11.78
CA ILE A 230 1.94 6.84 -11.86
C ILE A 230 3.05 7.84 -12.22
N VAL A 231 4.00 8.01 -11.30
CA VAL A 231 5.14 8.92 -11.43
C VAL A 231 6.40 8.11 -11.74
N PRO A 232 7.09 8.35 -12.87
CA PRO A 232 8.37 7.72 -13.17
C PRO A 232 9.42 8.06 -12.11
N LYS A 233 10.23 7.09 -11.69
CA LYS A 233 11.28 7.37 -10.69
C LYS A 233 12.56 7.87 -11.37
N ALA A 234 12.65 9.21 -11.44
CA ALA A 234 13.81 10.04 -11.78
C ALA A 234 14.45 9.86 -13.17
N TYR A 235 14.60 10.98 -13.88
CA TYR A 235 15.37 11.12 -15.11
C TYR A 235 16.83 11.37 -14.75
N ASP A 236 17.67 10.34 -14.78
CA ASP A 236 19.06 10.53 -15.17
C ASP A 236 19.17 10.08 -16.64
N TYR A 237 19.62 10.99 -17.50
CA TYR A 237 19.51 10.91 -18.95
C TYR A 237 20.28 9.74 -19.61
N GLU A 238 20.87 8.81 -18.85
CA GLU A 238 21.76 7.78 -19.39
C GLU A 238 21.67 6.38 -18.75
N THR A 239 20.57 6.01 -18.08
CA THR A 239 20.46 4.66 -17.51
C THR A 239 19.40 3.78 -18.19
N ARG A 240 19.84 2.66 -18.78
CA ARG A 240 18.98 1.49 -19.04
C ARG A 240 18.69 0.80 -17.69
N SER A 241 17.97 1.48 -16.81
CA SER A 241 17.66 0.98 -15.47
C SER A 241 16.20 0.55 -15.37
N PHE A 242 15.98 -0.57 -14.68
CA PHE A 242 14.67 -0.92 -14.17
C PHE A 242 14.47 -0.19 -12.83
N SER A 243 13.59 0.80 -12.82
CA SER A 243 13.22 1.55 -11.62
C SER A 243 11.79 1.23 -11.21
N LEU A 244 11.37 1.77 -10.07
CA LEU A 244 10.04 1.54 -9.52
C LEU A 244 9.33 2.90 -9.43
N GLY A 245 8.33 3.12 -10.27
CA GLY A 245 7.52 4.34 -10.26
C GLY A 245 6.82 4.54 -8.91
N LYS A 246 6.61 5.79 -8.52
CA LYS A 246 5.83 6.14 -7.32
C LYS A 246 4.36 6.26 -7.72
N ILE A 247 3.48 5.66 -6.94
CA ILE A 247 2.04 5.85 -7.09
C ILE A 247 1.60 6.87 -6.08
N GLU A 248 0.98 7.95 -6.55
CA GLU A 248 0.32 8.93 -5.70
C GLU A 248 -1.19 8.84 -5.95
N THR A 249 -1.96 8.66 -4.88
CA THR A 249 -3.41 8.82 -4.94
C THR A 249 -3.70 10.27 -5.35
N ILE A 250 -4.59 10.48 -6.32
CA ILE A 250 -5.08 11.82 -6.61
C ILE A 250 -5.75 12.34 -5.33
N LYS A 251 -5.20 13.42 -4.75
CA LYS A 251 -5.70 14.04 -3.51
C LYS A 251 -6.97 14.88 -3.73
N GLU A 252 -7.71 14.61 -4.79
CA GLU A 252 -8.94 15.33 -5.07
C GLU A 252 -10.09 14.45 -4.63
N ASN A 253 -10.74 14.90 -3.56
CA ASN A 253 -12.02 14.38 -3.11
C ASN A 253 -12.91 14.15 -4.33
N PHE A 254 -13.65 13.04 -4.33
CA PHE A 254 -14.73 12.75 -5.26
C PHE A 254 -15.74 13.91 -5.28
N THR A 255 -15.46 14.94 -6.07
CA THR A 255 -16.40 16.01 -6.32
C THR A 255 -17.34 15.55 -7.42
N SER A 256 -18.63 15.80 -7.21
CA SER A 256 -19.71 15.54 -8.15
C SER A 256 -19.49 16.13 -9.55
N GLU A 257 -18.55 17.06 -9.70
CA GLU A 257 -18.18 17.72 -10.95
C GLU A 257 -17.39 16.80 -11.91
N LEU A 258 -16.81 15.69 -11.42
CA LEU A 258 -16.08 14.72 -12.26
C LEU A 258 -16.92 13.51 -12.72
N GLN A 259 -18.17 13.39 -12.24
CA GLN A 259 -19.09 12.33 -12.73
C GLN A 259 -19.61 12.60 -14.15
N ASP A 260 -19.55 13.86 -14.59
CA ASP A 260 -20.03 14.31 -15.90
C ASP A 260 -18.89 14.84 -16.78
N MET A 261 -17.79 14.09 -16.95
CA MET A 261 -16.81 14.44 -18.00
C MET A 261 -17.30 13.95 -19.38
N PRO A 262 -17.53 14.85 -20.35
CA PRO A 262 -17.84 14.48 -21.72
C PRO A 262 -16.54 14.37 -22.52
N TYR A 263 -16.34 13.22 -23.16
CA TYR A 263 -15.31 12.90 -24.16
C TYR A 263 -13.84 12.87 -23.71
#